data_AF-A0A0S3SBN2-F1
#
_entry.id   AF-A0A0S3SBN2-F1
#
_cell.length_a   1.000
_cell.length_b   1.000
_cell.length_c   1.000
_cell.angle_alpha   90.00
_cell.angle_beta   90.00
_cell.angle_gamma   90.00
#
_symmetry.space_group_name_H-M   'P 1'
#
loop_
_entity.id
_entity.type
_entity.pdbx_description
1 polymer ?
#
loop_
_entity_poly.entity_id
_entity_poly.type
_entity_poly.pdbx_seq_one_letter_code
_entity_poly.pdbx_strand_id
1 'polypeptide(L)'
;MATVTSSFHFSTLTQSSQRNFTLSSNSPTFRFRFRVGFSCHYLGVRASSYASKMVVRCSSSSVTDPPTVSETKLNFLKEYKRPIPSIYNTVLQELIVQQHLMRYKRSYRYDAVFALGFVTVYEQLMEGYPSDEDRDAIFQAYIKALKEDPEQYRVDAKKLEEWARAQNSTSLVEFSSREGEVEGILKDIAERAGGKGDFSYSRFFAIGLFRLLELANAMEPTILEKLCAVLNVNKRSVDRDLDVYRNLLSKLVQAKELLKEYVDREKKKREERAEPQKTNEAITQQQFSSL
;
A
#
# COMPACT_ATOMS: atom_id res chain seq x y z
N MET A 1 -6.27 29.72 -3.19
CA MET A 1 -5.38 28.54 -3.28
C MET A 1 -6.05 27.55 -4.21
N ALA A 2 -5.53 27.36 -5.41
CA ALA A 2 -6.21 26.64 -6.48
C ALA A 2 -6.18 25.13 -6.25
N THR A 3 -7.35 24.52 -6.11
CA THR A 3 -7.52 23.07 -6.07
C THR A 3 -7.39 22.53 -7.50
N VAL A 4 -6.23 21.97 -7.83
CA VAL A 4 -6.03 21.24 -9.09
C VAL A 4 -6.64 19.85 -8.92
N THR A 5 -7.89 19.68 -9.32
CA THR A 5 -8.49 18.36 -9.51
C THR A 5 -7.89 17.74 -10.77
N SER A 6 -6.89 16.86 -10.62
CA SER A 6 -6.37 16.04 -11.71
C SER A 6 -7.36 14.92 -12.01
N SER A 7 -8.23 15.11 -12.98
CA SER A 7 -9.10 14.06 -13.52
C SER A 7 -8.31 13.13 -14.44
N PHE A 8 -8.16 11.86 -14.06
CA PHE A 8 -7.55 10.83 -14.87
C PHE A 8 -8.54 10.31 -15.92
N HIS A 9 -8.19 10.40 -17.21
CA HIS A 9 -8.91 9.76 -18.31
C HIS A 9 -8.07 8.60 -18.85
N PHE A 10 -8.56 7.37 -18.70
CA PHE A 10 -7.99 6.19 -19.35
C PHE A 10 -8.91 5.72 -20.48
N SER A 11 -8.40 5.79 -21.71
CA SER A 11 -9.08 5.22 -22.88
C SER A 11 -8.98 3.69 -22.86
N THR A 12 -10.13 3.02 -22.95
CA THR A 12 -10.26 1.56 -22.97
C THR A 12 -9.78 1.00 -24.32
N LEU A 13 -8.69 0.23 -24.32
CA LEU A 13 -8.33 -0.62 -25.45
C LEU A 13 -8.95 -2.02 -25.26
N THR A 14 -9.62 -2.50 -26.29
CA THR A 14 -10.44 -3.70 -26.33
C THR A 14 -9.62 -4.99 -26.58
N GLN A 15 -10.01 -6.03 -25.82
CA GLN A 15 -10.17 -7.45 -26.17
C GLN A 15 -9.00 -8.26 -26.80
N SER A 16 -8.62 -9.36 -26.12
CA SER A 16 -8.11 -10.57 -26.78
C SER A 16 -8.42 -11.85 -25.98
N SER A 17 -9.15 -12.72 -26.67
CA SER A 17 -9.51 -14.14 -26.52
C SER A 17 -9.01 -14.97 -25.32
N GLN A 18 -9.96 -15.52 -24.56
CA GLN A 18 -9.76 -16.60 -23.58
C GLN A 18 -9.67 -17.96 -24.30
N ARG A 19 -8.65 -18.76 -23.96
CA ARG A 19 -8.63 -20.20 -24.24
C ARG A 19 -8.72 -20.96 -22.92
N ASN A 20 -9.81 -21.70 -22.77
CA ASN A 20 -10.14 -22.54 -21.62
C ASN A 20 -9.17 -23.71 -21.50
N PHE A 21 -8.61 -23.92 -20.29
CA PHE A 21 -8.02 -25.19 -19.88
C PHE A 21 -8.74 -25.69 -18.64
N THR A 22 -9.50 -26.77 -18.84
CA THR A 22 -10.06 -27.65 -17.83
C THR A 22 -8.94 -28.49 -17.22
N LEU A 23 -8.81 -28.49 -15.89
CA LEU A 23 -7.90 -29.40 -15.18
C LEU A 23 -8.67 -30.19 -14.13
N SER A 24 -8.63 -31.50 -14.37
CA SER A 24 -9.24 -32.58 -13.61
C SER A 24 -8.56 -32.78 -12.26
N SER A 25 -9.39 -33.06 -11.25
CA SER A 25 -9.01 -33.55 -9.92
C SER A 25 -8.37 -34.93 -10.02
N ASN A 26 -7.22 -35.13 -9.36
CA ASN A 26 -6.80 -36.45 -8.88
C ASN A 26 -5.94 -36.30 -7.61
N SER A 27 -6.46 -36.84 -6.50
CA SER A 27 -5.68 -37.14 -5.29
C SER A 27 -4.75 -38.32 -5.54
N PRO A 28 -3.62 -38.39 -4.81
CA PRO A 28 -3.40 -39.60 -4.04
C PRO A 28 -2.88 -39.37 -2.62
N THR A 29 -3.40 -40.23 -1.75
CA THR A 29 -3.04 -40.47 -0.36
C THR A 29 -1.61 -41.02 -0.24
N PHE A 30 -0.78 -40.37 0.59
CA PHE A 30 0.47 -40.95 1.08
C PHE A 30 0.45 -41.05 2.60
N ARG A 31 0.32 -42.29 3.08
CA ARG A 31 0.42 -42.69 4.48
C ARG A 31 1.89 -42.66 4.91
N PHE A 32 2.20 -41.82 5.90
CA PHE A 32 3.46 -41.92 6.63
C PHE A 32 3.43 -43.12 7.59
N ARG A 33 4.40 -44.01 7.42
CA ARG A 33 4.64 -45.17 8.29
C ARG A 33 5.90 -44.90 9.11
N PHE A 34 5.73 -44.42 10.33
CA PHE A 34 6.81 -44.41 11.33
C PHE A 34 6.54 -45.50 12.36
N ARG A 35 7.41 -46.51 12.37
CA ARG A 35 7.53 -47.49 13.46
C ARG A 35 8.25 -46.81 14.61
N VAL A 36 7.61 -46.75 15.77
CA VAL A 36 8.32 -46.71 17.06
C VAL A 36 7.55 -47.65 17.99
N GLY A 37 8.15 -48.79 18.29
CA GLY A 37 7.64 -49.70 19.32
C GLY A 37 8.32 -49.37 20.62
N PHE A 38 7.55 -49.18 21.69
CA PHE A 38 8.04 -49.34 23.06
C PHE A 38 6.94 -49.93 23.93
N SER A 39 7.28 -51.08 24.52
CA SER A 39 6.51 -51.84 25.49
C SER A 39 6.37 -51.05 26.79
N CYS A 40 5.18 -51.08 27.38
CA CYS A 40 4.86 -50.44 28.64
C CYS A 40 4.80 -51.52 29.73
N HIS A 41 5.86 -51.65 30.53
CA HIS A 41 5.81 -52.38 31.79
C HIS A 41 5.76 -51.39 32.95
N TYR A 42 4.67 -51.48 33.70
CA TYR A 42 4.45 -50.79 34.97
C TYR A 42 5.42 -51.29 36.02
N LEU A 43 6.27 -50.41 36.55
CA LEU A 43 6.74 -50.45 37.93
C LEU A 43 7.01 -49.02 38.39
N GLY A 44 6.37 -48.64 39.51
CA GLY A 44 6.44 -47.30 40.06
C GLY A 44 7.70 -47.05 40.87
N VAL A 45 8.14 -45.79 40.88
CA VAL A 45 8.85 -45.18 42.00
C VAL A 45 8.42 -43.72 42.09
N ARG A 46 7.97 -43.35 43.29
CA ARG A 46 7.57 -42.01 43.70
C ARG A 46 8.84 -41.21 44.02
N ALA A 47 9.07 -40.11 43.33
CA ALA A 47 10.08 -39.12 43.72
C ALA A 47 9.53 -37.70 43.55
N SER A 48 9.56 -36.96 44.65
CA SER A 48 9.28 -35.54 44.74
C SER A 48 10.37 -34.75 44.03
N SER A 49 10.02 -33.87 43.11
CA SER A 49 10.92 -32.81 42.66
C SER A 49 10.16 -31.59 42.14
N TYR A 50 10.24 -30.53 42.94
CA TYR A 50 10.23 -29.11 42.56
C TYR A 50 9.93 -28.82 41.07
N ALA A 51 8.70 -28.39 40.77
CA ALA A 51 8.33 -27.88 39.46
C ALA A 51 8.98 -26.50 39.24
N SER A 52 10.23 -26.50 38.80
CA SER A 52 10.88 -25.30 38.29
C SER A 52 10.21 -24.93 36.98
N LYS A 53 9.41 -23.86 36.98
CA LYS A 53 8.86 -23.26 35.76
C LYS A 53 10.05 -22.73 34.96
N MET A 54 10.54 -23.54 34.03
CA MET A 54 11.59 -23.14 33.11
C MET A 54 10.96 -22.13 32.13
N VAL A 55 10.99 -20.85 32.51
CA VAL A 55 10.72 -19.76 31.57
C VAL A 55 11.91 -19.73 30.63
N VAL A 56 11.73 -20.27 29.43
CA VAL A 56 12.70 -20.10 28.34
C VAL A 56 12.69 -18.62 27.95
N ARG A 57 13.53 -17.85 28.62
CA ARG A 57 13.80 -16.46 28.25
C ARG A 57 14.86 -16.51 27.16
N CYS A 58 14.42 -16.55 25.90
CA CYS A 58 15.29 -16.30 24.76
C CYS A 58 15.71 -14.82 24.82
N SER A 59 16.82 -14.54 25.49
CA SER A 59 17.49 -13.26 25.39
C SER A 59 18.26 -13.25 24.07
N SER A 60 17.67 -12.71 23.00
CA SER A 60 18.44 -12.39 21.80
C SER A 60 19.37 -11.22 22.11
N SER A 61 20.66 -11.51 22.04
CA SER A 61 21.74 -10.53 22.02
C SER A 61 21.55 -9.56 20.85
N SER A 62 21.80 -8.27 21.11
CA SER A 62 21.60 -7.11 20.24
C SER A 62 22.44 -7.11 18.94
N VAL A 63 22.09 -7.98 18.01
CA VAL A 63 22.14 -7.71 16.58
C VAL A 63 20.67 -7.51 16.22
N THR A 64 20.23 -6.27 15.98
CA THR A 64 18.80 -5.96 15.94
C THR A 64 18.11 -6.79 14.86
N ASP A 65 17.43 -7.86 15.27
CA ASP A 65 16.54 -8.62 14.40
C ASP A 65 15.56 -7.63 13.73
N PRO A 66 15.25 -7.82 12.44
CA PRO A 66 14.23 -6.99 11.80
C PRO A 66 12.94 -7.04 12.61
N PRO A 67 12.26 -5.90 12.83
CA PRO A 67 11.02 -5.89 13.59
C PRO A 67 9.99 -6.80 12.93
N THR A 68 9.02 -7.26 13.71
CA THR A 68 7.90 -8.04 13.14
C THR A 68 6.85 -7.13 12.50
N VAL A 69 6.02 -7.68 11.62
CA VAL A 69 4.86 -6.97 11.06
C VAL A 69 3.97 -6.41 12.18
N SER A 70 3.75 -7.19 13.24
CA SER A 70 2.95 -6.78 14.40
C SER A 70 3.56 -5.59 15.13
N GLU A 71 4.89 -5.52 15.25
CA GLU A 71 5.59 -4.38 15.83
C GLU A 71 5.45 -3.12 14.97
N THR A 72 5.59 -3.23 13.64
CA THR A 72 5.35 -2.09 12.74
C THR A 72 3.92 -1.58 12.84
N LYS A 73 2.91 -2.48 12.87
CA LYS A 73 1.51 -2.07 13.08
C LYS A 73 1.29 -1.41 14.43
N LEU A 74 1.91 -1.94 15.48
CA LEU A 74 1.85 -1.34 16.81
C LEU A 74 2.50 0.05 16.82
N ASN A 75 3.63 0.23 16.14
CA ASN A 75 4.29 1.53 16.03
C ASN A 75 3.39 2.54 15.30
N PHE A 76 2.72 2.13 14.22
CA PHE A 76 1.75 2.99 13.54
C PHE A 76 0.62 3.46 14.47
N LEU A 77 0.05 2.56 15.27
CA LEU A 77 -1.02 2.90 16.23
C LEU A 77 -0.51 3.76 17.41
N LYS A 78 0.78 3.68 17.75
CA LYS A 78 1.41 4.55 18.76
C LYS A 78 1.61 5.97 18.22
N GLU A 79 2.05 6.09 16.97
CA GLU A 79 2.26 7.36 16.28
C GLU A 79 0.93 8.05 15.93
N TYR A 80 -0.08 7.30 15.47
CA TYR A 80 -1.41 7.83 15.14
C TYR A 80 -2.51 7.19 16.00
N LYS A 81 -2.99 7.93 16.99
CA LYS A 81 -3.94 7.45 18.01
C LYS A 81 -5.42 7.71 17.69
N ARG A 82 -5.71 8.52 16.67
CA ARG A 82 -7.08 8.89 16.30
C ARG A 82 -7.75 7.76 15.52
N PRO A 83 -9.09 7.61 15.58
CA PRO A 83 -9.78 6.60 14.80
C PRO A 83 -9.68 6.93 13.30
N ILE A 84 -9.38 5.90 12.50
CA ILE A 84 -9.39 5.98 11.03
C ILE A 84 -10.66 5.28 10.54
N PRO A 85 -11.47 5.89 9.65
CA PRO A 85 -12.63 5.22 9.08
C PRO A 85 -12.24 3.89 8.42
N SER A 86 -13.04 2.85 8.65
CA SER A 86 -12.73 1.46 8.30
C SER A 86 -12.38 1.25 6.82
N ILE A 87 -13.01 2.03 5.92
CA ILE A 87 -12.75 2.00 4.48
C ILE A 87 -11.29 2.30 4.13
N TYR A 88 -10.66 3.25 4.84
CA TYR A 88 -9.25 3.58 4.66
C TYR A 88 -8.36 2.66 5.49
N ASN A 89 -8.75 2.38 6.74
CA ASN A 89 -7.92 1.63 7.68
C ASN A 89 -7.59 0.22 7.16
N THR A 90 -8.56 -0.49 6.57
CA THR A 90 -8.31 -1.85 6.04
C THR A 90 -7.16 -1.84 5.02
N VAL A 91 -7.20 -0.90 4.08
CA VAL A 91 -6.22 -0.79 2.98
C VAL A 91 -4.89 -0.27 3.50
N LEU A 92 -4.90 0.70 4.42
CA LEU A 92 -3.68 1.19 5.08
C LEU A 92 -2.96 0.06 5.82
N GLN A 93 -3.69 -0.77 6.56
CA GLN A 93 -3.09 -1.91 7.28
C GLN A 93 -2.50 -2.95 6.32
N GLU A 94 -3.13 -3.21 5.19
CA GLU A 94 -2.58 -4.09 4.14
C GLU A 94 -1.32 -3.49 3.51
N LEU A 95 -1.34 -2.19 3.20
CA LEU A 95 -0.17 -1.47 2.68
C LEU A 95 1.01 -1.52 3.65
N ILE A 96 0.77 -1.29 4.96
CA ILE A 96 1.81 -1.41 6.00
C ILE A 96 2.46 -2.79 5.96
N VAL A 97 1.67 -3.87 5.85
CA VAL A 97 2.21 -5.24 5.77
C VAL A 97 3.06 -5.40 4.51
N GLN A 98 2.56 -4.98 3.36
CA GLN A 98 3.28 -5.12 2.09
C GLN A 98 4.60 -4.35 2.10
N GLN A 99 4.59 -3.11 2.58
CA GLN A 99 5.79 -2.29 2.66
C GLN A 99 6.75 -2.78 3.73
N HIS A 100 6.28 -3.28 4.87
CA HIS A 100 7.12 -3.92 5.88
C HIS A 100 7.91 -5.09 5.27
N LEU A 101 7.22 -6.01 4.59
CA LEU A 101 7.84 -7.17 3.95
C LEU A 101 8.84 -6.79 2.86
N MET A 102 8.74 -5.58 2.31
CA MET A 102 9.64 -5.03 1.32
C MET A 102 10.83 -4.32 1.99
N ARG A 103 10.57 -3.47 2.98
CA ARG A 103 11.54 -2.65 3.72
C ARG A 103 12.60 -3.47 4.46
N TYR A 104 12.21 -4.62 4.96
CA TYR A 104 13.09 -5.51 5.73
C TYR A 104 13.65 -6.67 4.91
N LYS A 105 13.50 -6.64 3.57
CA LYS A 105 14.27 -7.53 2.69
C LYS A 105 15.74 -7.20 2.79
N ARG A 106 16.59 -8.24 2.74
CA ARG A 106 18.05 -8.07 2.72
C ARG A 106 18.54 -7.20 1.56
N SER A 107 17.86 -7.26 0.41
CA SER A 107 18.18 -6.49 -0.79
C SER A 107 17.51 -5.10 -0.82
N TYR A 108 16.80 -4.71 0.24
CA TYR A 108 16.13 -3.42 0.26
C TYR A 108 17.15 -2.29 0.24
N ARG A 109 16.97 -1.38 -0.70
CA ARG A 109 17.63 -0.08 -0.76
C ARG A 109 16.58 0.93 -1.17
N TYR A 110 16.50 2.03 -0.43
CA TYR A 110 15.62 3.14 -0.77
C TYR A 110 15.91 3.66 -2.17
N ASP A 111 14.86 4.01 -2.91
CA ASP A 111 14.96 4.66 -4.20
C ASP A 111 13.84 5.71 -4.37
N ALA A 112 14.15 6.83 -5.02
CA ALA A 112 13.21 7.95 -5.15
C ALA A 112 12.02 7.61 -6.07
N VAL A 113 12.20 6.70 -7.03
CA VAL A 113 11.12 6.23 -7.93
C VAL A 113 10.09 5.42 -7.14
N PHE A 114 10.54 4.58 -6.21
CA PHE A 114 9.71 3.90 -5.23
C PHE A 114 8.94 4.90 -4.37
N ALA A 115 9.62 5.93 -3.85
CA ALA A 115 8.99 6.93 -3.01
C ALA A 115 7.89 7.69 -3.77
N LEU A 116 8.16 8.10 -5.02
CA LEU A 116 7.17 8.67 -5.92
C LEU A 116 5.95 7.75 -6.08
N GLY A 117 6.19 6.47 -6.35
CA GLY A 117 5.11 5.49 -6.50
C GLY A 117 4.31 5.32 -5.23
N PHE A 118 4.96 5.19 -4.07
CA PHE A 118 4.27 5.08 -2.78
C PHE A 118 3.44 6.33 -2.47
N VAL A 119 4.00 7.53 -2.62
CA VAL A 119 3.29 8.79 -2.40
C VAL A 119 2.07 8.87 -3.31
N THR A 120 2.20 8.48 -4.57
CA THR A 120 1.09 8.43 -5.53
C THR A 120 -0.04 7.49 -5.05
N VAL A 121 0.30 6.27 -4.62
CA VAL A 121 -0.69 5.33 -4.08
C VAL A 121 -1.37 5.89 -2.84
N TYR A 122 -0.59 6.48 -1.95
CA TYR A 122 -1.09 7.03 -0.69
C TYR A 122 -2.09 8.16 -0.93
N GLU A 123 -1.75 9.11 -1.81
CA GLU A 123 -2.61 10.24 -2.12
C GLU A 123 -3.93 9.79 -2.75
N GLN A 124 -3.89 8.85 -3.68
CA GLN A 124 -5.11 8.30 -4.30
C GLN A 124 -5.94 7.48 -3.29
N LEU A 125 -5.28 6.70 -2.43
CA LEU A 125 -5.97 5.99 -1.36
C LEU A 125 -6.69 6.97 -0.43
N MET A 126 -6.03 8.04 -0.04
CA MET A 126 -6.53 9.02 0.93
C MET A 126 -7.35 10.15 0.30
N GLU A 127 -7.62 10.09 -1.01
CA GLU A 127 -8.52 11.01 -1.68
C GLU A 127 -9.93 10.96 -1.06
N GLY A 128 -10.49 12.12 -0.72
CA GLY A 128 -11.80 12.21 -0.06
C GLY A 128 -11.76 11.89 1.44
N TYR A 129 -10.58 11.78 2.06
CA TYR A 129 -10.46 11.69 3.52
C TYR A 129 -10.97 12.99 4.18
N PRO A 130 -11.72 12.94 5.31
CA PRO A 130 -12.42 14.12 5.83
C PRO A 130 -11.56 15.30 6.31
N SER A 131 -10.31 15.06 6.73
CA SER A 131 -9.39 16.09 7.22
C SER A 131 -8.03 15.95 6.53
N ASP A 132 -7.54 17.05 5.95
CA ASP A 132 -6.23 17.10 5.31
C ASP A 132 -5.10 17.00 6.34
N GLU A 133 -5.30 17.55 7.54
CA GLU A 133 -4.35 17.43 8.66
C GLU A 133 -4.21 15.98 9.12
N ASP A 134 -5.32 15.25 9.18
CA ASP A 134 -5.31 13.83 9.53
C ASP A 134 -4.67 13.01 8.43
N ARG A 135 -4.92 13.33 7.15
CA ARG A 135 -4.24 12.69 6.02
C ARG A 135 -2.73 12.86 6.15
N ASP A 136 -2.24 14.07 6.42
CA ASP A 136 -0.80 14.27 6.58
C ASP A 136 -0.24 13.54 7.81
N ALA A 137 -0.93 13.64 8.96
CA ALA A 137 -0.52 12.95 10.18
C ALA A 137 -0.47 11.42 10.02
N ILE A 138 -1.41 10.83 9.26
CA ILE A 138 -1.41 9.39 8.94
C ILE A 138 -0.20 9.04 8.06
N PHE A 139 0.12 9.85 7.05
CA PHE A 139 1.30 9.64 6.19
C PHE A 139 2.59 9.63 7.02
N GLN A 140 2.75 10.64 7.88
CA GLN A 140 3.87 10.79 8.79
C GLN A 140 4.00 9.56 9.72
N ALA A 141 2.90 9.17 10.38
CA ALA A 141 2.87 8.02 11.27
C ALA A 141 3.17 6.69 10.54
N TYR A 142 2.65 6.53 9.32
CA TYR A 142 2.87 5.36 8.49
C TYR A 142 4.36 5.16 8.19
N ILE A 143 5.04 6.21 7.71
CA ILE A 143 6.45 6.11 7.31
C ILE A 143 7.37 5.97 8.52
N LYS A 144 7.08 6.72 9.61
CA LYS A 144 7.81 6.59 10.88
C LYS A 144 7.67 5.19 11.49
N ALA A 145 6.51 4.53 11.36
CA ALA A 145 6.31 3.16 11.82
C ALA A 145 7.24 2.14 11.15
N LEU A 146 7.67 2.43 9.92
CA LEU A 146 8.65 1.65 9.15
C LEU A 146 10.10 2.07 9.42
N LYS A 147 10.33 3.03 10.31
CA LYS A 147 11.64 3.64 10.63
C LYS A 147 12.28 4.32 9.41
N GLU A 148 11.46 5.07 8.67
CA GLU A 148 11.89 5.86 7.51
C GLU A 148 11.53 7.33 7.69
N ASP A 149 12.05 8.18 6.80
CA ASP A 149 11.82 9.62 6.84
C ASP A 149 10.67 10.04 5.89
N PRO A 150 9.51 10.46 6.42
CA PRO A 150 8.40 10.95 5.61
C PRO A 150 8.73 12.18 4.79
N GLU A 151 9.60 13.07 5.27
CA GLU A 151 9.96 14.29 4.53
C GLU A 151 10.79 13.93 3.29
N GLN A 152 11.74 13.01 3.43
CA GLN A 152 12.50 12.49 2.29
C GLN A 152 11.58 11.96 1.19
N TYR A 153 10.56 11.16 1.54
CA TYR A 153 9.59 10.64 0.58
C TYR A 153 8.86 11.75 -0.17
N ARG A 154 8.39 12.79 0.53
CA ARG A 154 7.67 13.91 -0.07
C ARG A 154 8.56 14.75 -0.98
N VAL A 155 9.77 15.07 -0.52
CA VAL A 155 10.74 15.88 -1.26
C VAL A 155 11.19 15.17 -2.53
N ASP A 156 11.56 13.89 -2.43
CA ASP A 156 12.04 13.12 -3.58
C ASP A 156 10.90 12.85 -4.57
N ALA A 157 9.68 12.53 -4.10
CA ALA A 157 8.53 12.41 -4.98
C ALA A 157 8.28 13.71 -5.74
N LYS A 158 8.21 14.86 -5.05
CA LYS A 158 7.97 16.17 -5.67
C LYS A 158 9.06 16.52 -6.69
N LYS A 159 10.33 16.27 -6.37
CA LYS A 159 11.47 16.48 -7.27
C LYS A 159 11.33 15.68 -8.57
N LEU A 160 11.00 14.38 -8.47
CA LEU A 160 10.77 13.54 -9.64
C LEU A 160 9.54 13.99 -10.44
N GLU A 161 8.47 14.44 -9.78
CA GLU A 161 7.29 14.97 -10.47
C GLU A 161 7.61 16.25 -11.26
N GLU A 162 8.33 17.19 -10.65
CA GLU A 162 8.75 18.44 -11.30
C GLU A 162 9.65 18.16 -12.49
N TRP A 163 10.61 17.24 -12.33
CA TRP A 163 11.44 16.78 -13.43
C TRP A 163 10.60 16.16 -14.55
N ALA A 164 9.69 15.24 -14.24
CA ALA A 164 8.86 14.54 -15.22
C ALA A 164 7.96 15.50 -16.02
N ARG A 165 7.36 16.50 -15.37
CA ARG A 165 6.55 17.53 -16.05
C ARG A 165 7.34 18.38 -17.05
N ALA A 166 8.66 18.48 -16.87
CA ALA A 166 9.54 19.18 -17.79
C ALA A 166 10.04 18.28 -18.95
N GLN A 167 9.69 16.98 -18.95
CA GLN A 167 10.10 16.05 -19.98
C GLN A 167 9.01 15.85 -21.05
N ASN A 168 9.44 15.26 -22.17
CA ASN A 168 8.63 14.63 -23.22
C ASN A 168 9.10 13.18 -23.43
N SER A 169 8.39 12.42 -24.27
CA SER A 169 8.68 11.00 -24.57
C SER A 169 10.15 10.70 -24.88
N THR A 170 10.83 11.55 -25.65
CA THR A 170 12.24 11.35 -26.05
C THR A 170 13.19 11.67 -24.89
N SER A 171 13.06 12.86 -24.32
CA SER A 171 13.93 13.34 -23.24
C SER A 171 13.85 12.49 -21.97
N LEU A 172 12.72 11.84 -21.74
CA LEU A 172 12.49 10.94 -20.61
C LEU A 172 13.24 9.61 -20.77
N VAL A 173 13.31 9.04 -21.97
CA VAL A 173 14.06 7.79 -22.23
C VAL A 173 15.55 8.03 -22.44
N GLU A 174 15.94 9.24 -22.84
CA GLU A 174 17.33 9.68 -23.01
C GLU A 174 17.96 10.22 -21.71
N PHE A 175 17.38 9.94 -20.54
CA PHE A 175 17.93 10.39 -19.25
C PHE A 175 19.39 9.96 -19.04
N SER A 176 19.81 8.85 -19.64
CA SER A 176 21.17 8.29 -19.49
C SER A 176 22.26 9.11 -20.18
N SER A 177 21.92 9.92 -21.19
CA SER A 177 22.87 10.79 -21.90
C SER A 177 22.91 12.21 -21.34
N ARG A 178 22.08 12.51 -20.33
CA ARG A 178 21.88 13.84 -19.76
C ARG A 178 22.44 13.92 -18.35
N GLU A 179 22.77 15.12 -17.91
CA GLU A 179 23.24 15.36 -16.55
C GLU A 179 22.22 16.18 -15.76
N GLY A 180 22.03 15.79 -14.51
CA GLY A 180 21.06 16.38 -13.60
C GLY A 180 20.85 15.47 -12.39
N GLU A 181 20.22 16.01 -11.35
CA GLU A 181 20.04 15.26 -10.10
C GLU A 181 19.13 14.03 -10.30
N VAL A 182 18.00 14.19 -11.02
CA VAL A 182 17.08 13.08 -11.29
C VAL A 182 17.65 12.10 -12.30
N GLU A 183 18.35 12.59 -13.33
CA GLU A 183 19.10 11.75 -14.26
C GLU A 183 20.13 10.89 -13.52
N GLY A 184 20.85 11.46 -12.55
CA GLY A 184 21.78 10.73 -11.69
C GLY A 184 21.11 9.63 -10.86
N ILE A 185 19.94 9.92 -10.29
CA ILE A 185 19.11 8.93 -9.57
C ILE A 185 18.72 7.78 -10.50
N LEU A 186 18.22 8.08 -11.71
CA LEU A 186 17.80 7.07 -12.68
C LEU A 186 18.98 6.24 -13.19
N LYS A 187 20.16 6.86 -13.37
CA LYS A 187 21.41 6.15 -13.71
C LYS A 187 21.84 5.17 -12.61
N ASP A 188 21.83 5.58 -11.34
CA ASP A 188 22.13 4.68 -10.20
C ASP A 188 21.16 3.48 -10.16
N ILE A 189 19.86 3.73 -10.39
CA ILE A 189 18.86 2.67 -10.48
C ILE A 189 19.17 1.72 -11.64
N ALA A 190 19.47 2.26 -12.83
CA ALA A 190 19.76 1.47 -14.02
C ALA A 190 21.00 0.58 -13.84
N GLU A 191 22.06 1.11 -13.22
CA GLU A 191 23.28 0.37 -12.90
C GLU A 191 22.99 -0.77 -11.93
N ARG A 192 22.26 -0.50 -10.84
CA ARG A 192 21.89 -1.52 -9.85
C ARG A 192 20.99 -2.61 -10.42
N ALA A 193 20.04 -2.24 -11.27
CA ALA A 193 19.11 -3.18 -11.90
C ALA A 193 19.80 -4.05 -12.97
N GLY A 194 20.82 -3.52 -13.66
CA GLY A 194 21.65 -4.28 -14.61
C GLY A 194 22.75 -5.14 -13.97
N GLY A 195 23.15 -4.82 -12.73
CA GLY A 195 24.19 -5.51 -11.98
C GLY A 195 23.73 -6.80 -11.28
N LYS A 196 24.68 -7.46 -10.60
CA LYS A 196 24.42 -8.66 -9.79
C LYS A 196 24.20 -8.29 -8.32
N GLY A 197 23.03 -7.75 -7.95
CA GLY A 197 22.49 -8.03 -6.61
C GLY A 197 21.78 -6.96 -5.78
N ASP A 198 21.77 -5.67 -6.16
CA ASP A 198 21.33 -4.61 -5.22
C ASP A 198 20.10 -3.80 -5.67
N PHE A 199 19.29 -4.39 -6.57
CA PHE A 199 18.01 -3.81 -6.96
C PHE A 199 16.84 -4.65 -6.45
N SER A 200 16.08 -4.08 -5.51
CA SER A 200 14.83 -4.67 -5.01
C SER A 200 13.64 -4.05 -5.72
N TYR A 201 13.27 -4.63 -6.86
CA TYR A 201 12.04 -4.28 -7.56
C TYR A 201 10.81 -4.39 -6.64
N SER A 202 9.86 -3.47 -6.81
CA SER A 202 8.59 -3.48 -6.09
C SER A 202 7.45 -2.95 -6.97
N ARG A 203 6.21 -3.21 -6.55
CA ARG A 203 5.04 -2.62 -7.20
C ARG A 203 5.05 -1.09 -7.15
N PHE A 204 5.50 -0.50 -6.03
CA PHE A 204 5.60 0.96 -5.92
C PHE A 204 6.61 1.52 -6.92
N PHE A 205 7.71 0.80 -7.20
CA PHE A 205 8.64 1.19 -8.26
C PHE A 205 7.94 1.25 -9.63
N ALA A 206 7.16 0.23 -10.00
CA ALA A 206 6.40 0.24 -11.26
C ALA A 206 5.40 1.41 -11.33
N ILE A 207 4.69 1.69 -10.23
CA ILE A 207 3.76 2.82 -10.15
C ILE A 207 4.52 4.16 -10.28
N GLY A 208 5.71 4.27 -9.69
CA GLY A 208 6.58 5.43 -9.84
C GLY A 208 6.99 5.65 -11.30
N LEU A 209 7.38 4.60 -12.02
CA LEU A 209 7.67 4.69 -13.46
C LEU A 209 6.44 5.13 -14.27
N PHE A 210 5.29 4.56 -13.96
CA PHE A 210 4.04 4.95 -14.59
C PHE A 210 3.72 6.42 -14.34
N ARG A 211 3.92 6.90 -13.10
CA ARG A 211 3.71 8.31 -12.72
C ARG A 211 4.66 9.25 -13.46
N LEU A 212 5.91 8.88 -13.68
CA LEU A 212 6.85 9.66 -14.51
C LEU A 212 6.33 9.81 -15.95
N LEU A 213 5.90 8.70 -16.57
CA LEU A 213 5.37 8.69 -17.93
C LEU A 213 4.09 9.53 -18.05
N GLU A 214 3.21 9.42 -17.05
CA GLU A 214 1.97 10.18 -17.00
C GLU A 214 2.24 11.69 -16.95
N LEU A 215 3.14 12.14 -16.07
CA LEU A 215 3.48 13.56 -15.93
C LEU A 215 4.20 14.14 -17.15
N ALA A 216 4.94 13.31 -17.89
CA ALA A 216 5.57 13.68 -19.16
C ALA A 216 4.62 13.57 -20.36
N ASN A 217 3.36 13.18 -20.15
CA ASN A 217 2.38 12.89 -21.20
C ASN A 217 2.90 11.87 -22.25
N ALA A 218 3.61 10.85 -21.78
CA ALA A 218 4.34 9.87 -22.60
C ALA A 218 3.84 8.43 -22.36
N MET A 219 2.51 8.25 -22.30
CA MET A 219 1.84 6.99 -21.92
C MET A 219 1.85 5.91 -23.00
N GLU A 220 2.57 6.13 -24.10
CA GLU A 220 2.64 5.20 -25.23
C GLU A 220 3.35 3.90 -24.81
N PRO A 221 2.82 2.70 -25.14
CA PRO A 221 3.42 1.43 -24.71
C PRO A 221 4.88 1.25 -25.12
N THR A 222 5.26 1.83 -26.26
CA THR A 222 6.63 1.81 -26.79
C THR A 222 7.61 2.64 -25.96
N ILE A 223 7.14 3.70 -25.30
CA ILE A 223 7.98 4.54 -24.42
C ILE A 223 8.22 3.82 -23.10
N LEU A 224 7.20 3.17 -22.53
CA LEU A 224 7.37 2.33 -21.35
C LEU A 224 8.38 1.20 -21.61
N GLU A 225 8.31 0.56 -22.78
CA GLU A 225 9.26 -0.48 -23.18
C GLU A 225 10.71 0.05 -23.25
N LYS A 226 10.91 1.20 -23.90
CA LYS A 226 12.23 1.86 -23.97
C LYS A 226 12.74 2.24 -22.58
N LEU A 227 11.89 2.84 -21.75
CA LEU A 227 12.26 3.24 -20.38
C LEU A 227 12.67 2.03 -19.54
N CYS A 228 11.90 0.93 -19.59
CA CYS A 228 12.25 -0.32 -18.90
C CYS A 228 13.59 -0.88 -19.38
N ALA A 229 13.86 -0.82 -20.70
CA ALA A 229 15.11 -1.28 -21.27
C ALA A 229 16.31 -0.46 -20.78
N VAL A 230 16.22 0.88 -20.80
CA VAL A 230 17.31 1.76 -20.34
C VAL A 230 17.54 1.63 -18.82
N LEU A 231 16.49 1.38 -18.04
CA LEU A 231 16.58 1.12 -16.61
C LEU A 231 17.00 -0.32 -16.26
N ASN A 232 17.18 -1.21 -17.23
CA ASN A 232 17.43 -2.64 -17.00
C ASN A 232 16.35 -3.34 -16.14
N VAL A 233 15.08 -2.92 -16.23
CA VAL A 233 13.96 -3.49 -15.46
C VAL A 233 13.08 -4.37 -16.34
N ASN A 234 12.59 -5.46 -15.77
CA ASN A 234 11.75 -6.42 -16.48
C ASN A 234 10.36 -5.84 -16.82
N LYS A 235 10.15 -5.44 -18.08
CA LYS A 235 8.89 -4.87 -18.60
C LYS A 235 7.64 -5.72 -18.27
N ARG A 236 7.73 -7.05 -18.36
CA ARG A 236 6.60 -7.95 -18.03
C ARG A 236 6.17 -7.86 -16.56
N SER A 237 7.11 -7.59 -15.66
CA SER A 237 6.82 -7.43 -14.23
C SER A 237 6.16 -6.09 -13.96
N VAL A 238 6.62 -5.03 -14.65
CA VAL A 238 5.99 -3.71 -14.62
C VAL A 238 4.56 -3.79 -15.13
N ASP A 239 4.31 -4.35 -16.31
CA ASP A 239 2.96 -4.51 -16.89
C ASP A 239 2.02 -5.23 -15.90
N ARG A 240 2.46 -6.35 -15.32
CA ARG A 240 1.69 -7.13 -14.35
C ARG A 240 1.32 -6.31 -13.11
N ASP A 241 2.26 -5.57 -12.55
CA ASP A 241 2.02 -4.79 -11.34
C ASP A 241 1.15 -3.56 -11.59
N LEU A 242 1.23 -2.95 -12.77
CA LEU A 242 0.33 -1.88 -13.18
C LEU A 242 -1.11 -2.37 -13.38
N ASP A 243 -1.30 -3.57 -13.94
CA ASP A 243 -2.63 -4.19 -14.03
C ASP A 243 -3.23 -4.46 -12.65
N VAL A 244 -2.41 -4.97 -11.71
CA VAL A 244 -2.85 -5.18 -10.31
C VAL A 244 -3.20 -3.86 -9.65
N TYR A 245 -2.40 -2.82 -9.86
CA TYR A 245 -2.64 -1.49 -9.32
C TYR A 245 -3.95 -0.88 -9.83
N ARG A 246 -4.19 -0.94 -11.15
CA ARG A 246 -5.44 -0.47 -11.76
C ARG A 246 -6.65 -1.15 -11.13
N ASN A 247 -6.59 -2.47 -10.98
CA ASN A 247 -7.66 -3.26 -10.37
C ASN A 247 -7.89 -2.92 -8.89
N LEU A 248 -6.84 -2.55 -8.14
CA LEU A 248 -6.96 -2.10 -6.76
C LEU A 248 -7.67 -0.73 -6.69
N LEU A 249 -7.21 0.25 -7.46
CA LEU A 249 -7.82 1.58 -7.48
C LEU A 249 -9.29 1.55 -7.88
N SER A 250 -9.67 0.79 -8.92
CA SER A 250 -11.07 0.68 -9.34
C SER A 250 -11.97 0.17 -8.21
N LYS A 251 -11.49 -0.78 -7.41
CA LYS A 251 -12.24 -1.29 -6.25
C LYS A 251 -12.35 -0.26 -5.13
N LEU A 252 -11.31 0.53 -4.90
CA LEU A 252 -11.33 1.59 -3.89
C LEU A 252 -12.30 2.71 -4.26
N VAL A 253 -12.30 3.14 -5.53
CA VAL A 253 -13.24 4.14 -6.03
C VAL A 253 -14.68 3.67 -5.86
N GLN A 254 -14.99 2.43 -6.29
CA GLN A 254 -16.33 1.83 -6.11
C GLN A 254 -16.74 1.76 -4.64
N ALA A 255 -15.82 1.36 -3.75
CA ALA A 255 -16.10 1.30 -2.31
C ALA A 255 -16.38 2.70 -1.71
N LYS A 256 -15.64 3.73 -2.16
CA LYS A 256 -15.84 5.11 -1.71
C LYS A 256 -17.19 5.67 -2.17
N GLU A 257 -17.59 5.41 -3.42
CA GLU A 257 -18.88 5.83 -3.95
C GLU A 257 -20.04 5.21 -3.17
N LEU A 258 -19.99 3.89 -2.92
CA LEU A 258 -21.01 3.19 -2.12
C LEU A 258 -21.11 3.72 -0.69
N LEU A 259 -19.98 4.08 -0.07
CA LEU A 259 -19.96 4.67 1.26
C LEU A 259 -20.53 6.09 1.26
N LYS A 260 -20.20 6.90 0.26
CA LYS A 260 -20.76 8.24 0.10
C LYS A 260 -22.29 8.16 -0.03
N GLU A 261 -22.79 7.29 -0.89
CA GLU A 261 -24.24 7.05 -1.03
C GLU A 261 -24.89 6.54 0.25
N TYR A 262 -24.20 5.70 1.02
CA TYR A 262 -24.71 5.24 2.31
C TYR A 262 -24.80 6.38 3.33
N VAL A 263 -23.75 7.18 3.46
CA VAL A 263 -23.70 8.33 4.37
C VAL A 263 -24.76 9.37 3.99
N ASP A 264 -24.92 9.67 2.70
CA ASP A 264 -25.91 10.64 2.22
C ASP A 264 -27.34 10.14 2.48
N ARG A 265 -27.60 8.85 2.29
CA ARG A 265 -28.90 8.24 2.66
C ARG A 265 -29.18 8.30 4.15
N GLU A 266 -28.18 8.03 4.99
CA GLU A 266 -28.36 8.08 6.45
C GLU A 266 -28.54 9.53 6.95
N LYS A 267 -27.86 10.51 6.34
CA LYS A 267 -28.11 11.94 6.61
C LYS A 267 -29.53 12.33 6.23
N LYS A 268 -29.99 11.97 5.03
CA LYS A 268 -31.36 12.25 4.58
C LYS A 268 -32.41 11.63 5.50
N LYS A 269 -32.25 10.36 5.91
CA LYS A 269 -33.14 9.72 6.88
C LYS A 269 -33.12 10.40 8.25
N ARG A 270 -31.99 10.96 8.68
CA ARG A 270 -31.90 11.71 9.94
C ARG A 270 -32.59 13.08 9.84
N GLU A 271 -32.45 13.76 8.71
CA GLU A 271 -33.14 15.02 8.43
C GLU A 271 -34.66 14.81 8.38
N GLU A 272 -35.13 13.79 7.65
CA GLU A 272 -36.55 13.40 7.59
C GLU A 272 -37.13 12.99 8.96
N ARG A 273 -36.31 12.50 9.90
CA ARG A 273 -36.72 12.19 11.28
C ARG A 273 -36.66 13.39 12.22
N ALA A 274 -35.87 14.41 11.91
CA ALA A 274 -35.77 15.64 12.70
C ALA A 274 -36.89 16.65 12.36
N GLU A 275 -37.40 16.65 11.13
CA GLU A 275 -38.56 17.46 10.72
C GLU A 275 -39.85 17.19 11.53
N PRO A 276 -40.27 15.94 11.79
CA PRO A 276 -41.46 15.66 12.60
C PRO A 276 -41.28 15.99 14.09
N GLN A 277 -40.06 16.02 14.62
CA GLN A 277 -39.81 16.44 16.00
C GLN A 277 -39.89 17.96 16.16
N LYS A 278 -39.35 18.73 15.21
CA LYS A 278 -39.45 20.20 15.23
C LYS A 278 -40.88 20.71 15.06
N THR A 279 -41.69 20.03 14.24
CA THR A 279 -43.11 20.37 14.07
C THR A 279 -43.93 20.01 15.30
N ASN A 280 -43.70 18.86 15.93
CA ASN A 280 -44.38 18.49 17.18
C ASN A 280 -43.99 19.38 18.37
N GLU A 281 -42.72 19.78 18.50
CA GLU A 281 -42.28 20.72 19.55
C GLU A 281 -42.86 22.13 19.35
N ALA A 282 -42.94 22.61 18.10
CA ALA A 282 -43.55 23.91 17.79
C ALA A 282 -45.07 23.95 18.10
N ILE A 283 -45.79 22.86 17.81
CA ILE A 283 -47.23 22.74 18.11
C ILE A 283 -47.46 22.67 19.63
N THR A 284 -46.60 21.98 20.37
CA THR A 284 -46.73 21.84 21.84
C THR A 284 -46.44 23.16 22.56
N GLN A 285 -45.49 23.97 22.08
CA GLN A 285 -45.22 25.30 22.64
C GLN A 285 -46.36 26.31 22.38
N GLN A 286 -47.02 26.25 21.21
CA GLN A 286 -48.16 27.11 20.91
C GLN A 286 -49.42 26.76 21.72
N GLN A 287 -49.62 25.48 22.06
CA GLN A 287 -50.74 25.06 22.92
C GLN A 287 -50.54 25.47 24.39
N PHE A 288 -49.29 25.51 24.88
CA PHE A 288 -49.00 25.92 26.27
C PHE A 288 -48.98 27.44 26.47
N SER A 289 -48.81 28.25 25.43
CA SER A 289 -48.89 29.72 25.50
C SER A 289 -50.31 30.28 25.36
N SER A 290 -51.31 29.40 25.17
CA SER A 290 -52.72 29.77 24.93
C SER A 290 -53.64 29.45 26.12
N LEU A 291 -53.06 29.12 27.28
CA LEU A 291 -53.72 28.94 28.58
C LEU A 291 -53.23 30.01 29.55
#